data_AF-A0A024FZU1-F1
#
_entry.id   AF-A0A024FZU1-F1
#
_cell.length_a   1.000
_cell.length_b   1.000
_cell.length_c   1.000
_cell.angle_alpha   90.00
_cell.angle_beta   90.00
_cell.angle_gamma   90.00
#
_symmetry.space_group_name_H-M   'P 1'
#
loop_
_entity.id
_entity.type
_entity.pdbx_description
1 polymer ?
#
loop_
_entity_poly.entity_id
_entity_poly.type
_entity_poly.pdbx_seq_one_letter_code
_entity_poly.pdbx_strand_id
1 'polypeptide(L)'
;MKLTHHLVVNYDLYRKMDVFEPHWASPEEIKAFHSPEYIDFLQRVTPTNQKEYAQELQKFNCGEFTDCPIFDGVFDFCRIYSGGTLDAAHRLNHGLCDIAINWAGGLHHAKKSEGSGFCYVNDIVLGILELLRYHPRVLYIDIDVHHGDGVEEAFYVTDRVMTVSFHKYGDFFPGTGDIKDLGAKNGKYYAVNFPLLSGMTDESYKNIFKPVIAKVMETFQPSAVVLQCGADSLTGDRLGCFNVTTKGHGECVDFVKSYGLPLLVLGGGGYTIRNVARAWAYETAVLLGEEVSNNIPYNDYFEYYAPSFKLHLDPDPELENANSKDYMEDIKIFENLRALDGAPSVQMAQAPPSILTREEDEDAVDPDTRAPEHDNRRQPEAEFYTNENDQDQCEPSNTEKDSNQMDADRTSATSMEVD
;
A
#
# COMPACT_ATOMS: atom_id res chain seq x y z
N MET A 1 7.75 -6.80 1.29
CA MET A 1 8.24 -5.60 2.00
C MET A 1 9.71 -5.31 1.81
N LYS A 2 10.64 -5.97 2.51
CA LYS A 2 12.08 -5.58 2.46
C LYS A 2 12.66 -5.60 1.03
N LEU A 3 12.35 -6.63 0.24
CA LEU A 3 12.78 -6.72 -1.16
C LEU A 3 12.25 -5.57 -2.02
N THR A 4 10.97 -5.21 -1.86
CA THR A 4 10.35 -4.06 -2.54
C THR A 4 11.08 -2.77 -2.20
N HIS A 5 11.33 -2.52 -0.90
CA HIS A 5 12.03 -1.31 -0.46
C HIS A 5 13.44 -1.23 -1.05
N HIS A 6 14.20 -2.33 -1.10
CA HIS A 6 15.51 -2.35 -1.75
C HIS A 6 15.43 -2.03 -3.25
N LEU A 7 14.43 -2.54 -3.98
CA LEU A 7 14.26 -2.16 -5.39
C LEU A 7 13.94 -0.67 -5.53
N VAL A 8 13.00 -0.14 -4.74
CA VAL A 8 12.64 1.28 -4.74
C VAL A 8 13.86 2.17 -4.45
N VAL A 9 14.71 1.76 -3.50
CA VAL A 9 15.96 2.48 -3.20
C VAL A 9 16.94 2.42 -4.35
N ASN A 10 17.20 1.24 -4.91
CA ASN A 10 18.22 1.06 -5.97
C ASN A 10 17.76 1.53 -7.36
N TYR A 11 16.46 1.78 -7.55
CA TYR A 11 15.92 2.53 -8.69
C TYR A 11 15.89 4.06 -8.45
N ASP A 12 16.41 4.55 -7.32
CA ASP A 12 16.39 5.96 -6.91
C ASP A 12 14.99 6.58 -6.77
N LEU A 13 13.93 5.77 -6.72
CA LEU A 13 12.54 6.24 -6.62
C LEU A 13 12.27 6.95 -5.29
N TYR A 14 12.93 6.51 -4.21
CA TYR A 14 12.81 7.14 -2.89
C TYR A 14 13.21 8.62 -2.87
N ARG A 15 14.03 9.08 -3.82
CA ARG A 15 14.43 10.50 -3.92
C ARG A 15 13.31 11.39 -4.46
N LYS A 16 12.24 10.78 -4.97
CA LYS A 16 11.12 11.45 -5.63
C LYS A 16 9.82 11.37 -4.81
N MET A 17 9.91 10.85 -3.59
CA MET A 17 8.81 10.78 -2.63
C MET A 17 9.32 11.07 -1.22
N ASP A 18 8.42 11.50 -0.35
CA ASP A 18 8.72 11.56 1.08
C ASP A 18 8.58 10.16 1.70
N VAL A 19 9.59 9.73 2.46
CA VAL A 19 9.62 8.42 3.12
C VAL A 19 9.54 8.61 4.62
N PHE A 20 8.53 7.98 5.23
CA PHE A 20 8.25 8.05 6.66
C PHE A 20 8.35 6.70 7.33
N GLU A 21 8.75 6.71 8.60
CA GLU A 21 8.49 5.59 9.50
C GLU A 21 7.06 5.70 10.04
N PRO A 22 6.25 4.63 9.96
CA PRO A 22 4.88 4.69 10.48
C PRO A 22 4.89 4.73 12.00
N HIS A 23 3.93 5.44 12.59
CA HIS A 23 3.67 5.24 14.01
C HIS A 23 3.14 3.82 14.26
N TRP A 24 3.23 3.36 15.50
CA TRP A 24 2.67 2.07 15.89
C TRP A 24 1.24 2.28 16.38
N ALA A 25 0.26 1.91 15.55
CA ALA A 25 -1.16 2.11 15.89
C ALA A 25 -1.45 1.62 17.31
N SER A 26 -2.07 2.48 18.10
CA SER A 26 -2.51 2.17 19.45
C SER A 26 -3.62 1.11 19.43
N PRO A 27 -3.80 0.34 20.52
CA PRO A 27 -4.96 -0.53 20.67
C PRO A 27 -6.28 0.22 20.47
N GLU A 28 -6.37 1.47 20.90
CA GLU A 28 -7.55 2.34 20.78
C GLU A 28 -7.88 2.65 19.32
N GLU A 29 -6.87 2.97 18.51
CA GLU A 29 -7.02 3.17 17.06
C GLU A 29 -7.54 1.90 16.37
N ILE A 30 -6.97 0.73 16.70
CA ILE A 30 -7.40 -0.54 16.11
C ILE A 30 -8.82 -0.91 16.56
N LYS A 31 -9.19 -0.60 17.80
CA LYS A 31 -10.54 -0.80 18.37
C LYS A 31 -11.61 0.12 17.76
N ALA A 32 -11.25 1.10 16.93
CA ALA A 32 -12.22 1.89 16.18
C ALA A 32 -13.10 1.02 15.26
N PHE A 33 -12.56 -0.10 14.77
CA PHE A 33 -13.31 -1.12 14.04
C PHE A 33 -13.42 -2.43 14.81
N HIS A 34 -12.30 -2.97 15.29
CA HIS A 34 -12.25 -4.31 15.86
C HIS A 34 -12.85 -4.38 17.26
N SER A 35 -13.37 -5.55 17.64
CA SER A 35 -13.90 -5.74 19.00
C SER A 35 -12.80 -5.62 20.06
N PRO A 36 -13.07 -4.95 21.19
CA PRO A 36 -12.11 -4.84 22.28
C PRO A 36 -11.58 -6.19 22.76
N GLU A 37 -12.46 -7.20 22.87
CA GLU A 37 -12.05 -8.53 23.34
C GLU A 37 -11.05 -9.22 22.40
N TYR A 38 -11.18 -9.01 21.08
CA TYR A 38 -10.26 -9.57 20.09
C TYR A 38 -8.90 -8.89 20.13
N ILE A 39 -8.86 -7.56 20.23
CA ILE A 39 -7.62 -6.80 20.31
C ILE A 39 -6.90 -7.02 21.64
N ASP A 40 -7.63 -7.17 22.74
CA ASP A 40 -7.05 -7.52 24.04
C ASP A 40 -6.52 -8.96 24.05
N PHE A 41 -7.04 -9.86 23.22
CA PHE A 41 -6.46 -11.18 23.00
C PHE A 41 -5.15 -11.10 22.20
N LEU A 42 -5.13 -10.42 21.06
CA LEU A 42 -3.93 -10.28 20.23
C LEU A 42 -2.76 -9.66 21.00
N GLN A 43 -3.04 -8.69 21.88
CA GLN A 43 -2.03 -8.07 22.76
C GLN A 43 -1.35 -9.05 23.74
N ARG A 44 -2.05 -10.10 24.16
CA ARG A 44 -1.60 -11.01 25.24
C ARG A 44 -1.08 -12.34 24.72
N VAL A 45 -1.55 -12.78 23.56
CA VAL A 45 -1.22 -14.09 23.02
C VAL A 45 0.21 -14.10 22.47
N THR A 46 0.94 -15.16 22.79
CA THR A 46 2.31 -15.43 22.33
C THR A 46 2.43 -16.90 21.99
N PRO A 47 3.44 -17.32 21.21
CA PRO A 47 3.69 -18.74 20.95
C PRO A 47 3.87 -19.58 22.22
N THR A 48 4.35 -18.96 23.31
CA THR A 48 4.61 -19.64 24.59
C THR A 48 3.35 -19.87 25.43
N ASN A 49 2.40 -18.93 25.42
CA ASN A 49 1.20 -18.98 26.26
C ASN A 49 -0.08 -19.33 25.48
N GLN A 50 -0.03 -19.47 24.15
CA GLN A 50 -1.22 -19.72 23.31
C GLN A 50 -2.08 -20.90 23.78
N LYS A 51 -1.48 -21.92 24.40
CA LYS A 51 -2.22 -23.09 24.95
C LYS A 51 -3.18 -22.72 26.09
N GLU A 52 -2.92 -21.63 26.80
CA GLU A 52 -3.78 -21.09 27.86
C GLU A 52 -5.02 -20.39 27.28
N TYR A 53 -4.97 -19.99 26.01
CA TYR A 53 -6.02 -19.26 25.28
C TYR A 53 -6.80 -20.16 24.31
N ALA A 54 -6.95 -21.46 24.60
CA ALA A 54 -7.54 -22.42 23.67
C ALA A 54 -8.96 -22.04 23.20
N GLN A 55 -9.77 -21.43 24.08
CA GLN A 55 -11.13 -20.99 23.73
C GLN A 55 -11.10 -19.74 22.85
N GLU A 56 -10.24 -18.78 23.16
CA GLU A 56 -10.08 -17.55 22.40
C GLU A 56 -9.48 -17.81 21.02
N LEU A 57 -8.50 -18.72 20.90
CA LEU A 57 -7.94 -19.16 19.63
C LEU A 57 -9.04 -19.68 18.68
N GLN A 58 -9.91 -20.55 19.19
CA GLN A 58 -11.04 -21.06 18.42
C GLN A 58 -12.06 -19.95 18.10
N LYS A 59 -12.37 -19.08 19.07
CA LYS A 59 -13.35 -18.01 18.91
C LYS A 59 -12.91 -16.96 17.89
N PHE A 60 -11.63 -16.64 17.85
CA PHE A 60 -11.05 -15.56 17.05
C PHE A 60 -10.34 -16.08 15.80
N ASN A 61 -10.53 -17.37 15.47
CA ASN A 61 -9.96 -18.03 14.30
C ASN A 61 -8.44 -17.81 14.14
N CYS A 62 -7.71 -18.00 15.24
CA CYS A 62 -6.25 -17.88 15.27
C CYS A 62 -5.64 -19.15 15.88
N GLY A 63 -4.38 -19.44 15.51
CA GLY A 63 -3.61 -20.56 16.07
C GLY A 63 -3.15 -21.58 15.03
N GLU A 64 -2.48 -22.62 15.52
CA GLU A 64 -1.75 -23.62 14.71
C GLU A 64 -2.61 -24.39 13.68
N PHE A 65 -3.93 -24.44 13.90
CA PHE A 65 -4.87 -25.16 13.03
C PHE A 65 -5.71 -24.25 12.14
N THR A 66 -5.30 -22.99 12.02
CA THR A 66 -5.94 -21.97 11.18
C THR A 66 -4.90 -21.38 10.23
N ASP A 67 -5.38 -20.62 9.24
CA ASP A 67 -4.50 -19.85 8.36
C ASP A 67 -3.90 -18.61 9.08
N CYS A 68 -4.19 -18.39 10.37
CA CYS A 68 -3.70 -17.25 11.15
C CYS A 68 -2.88 -17.74 12.36
N PRO A 69 -1.63 -18.21 12.16
CA PRO A 69 -0.80 -18.76 13.25
C PRO A 69 -0.33 -17.68 14.23
N ILE A 70 -0.20 -18.03 15.51
CA ILE A 70 0.43 -17.14 16.48
C ILE A 70 1.96 -17.17 16.30
N PHE A 71 2.57 -16.00 16.16
CA PHE A 71 4.02 -15.81 16.09
C PHE A 71 4.49 -14.71 17.04
N ASP A 72 5.78 -14.69 17.33
CA ASP A 72 6.37 -13.66 18.20
C ASP A 72 6.18 -12.27 17.60
N GLY A 73 5.57 -11.36 18.36
CA GLY A 73 5.29 -10.00 17.90
C GLY A 73 4.09 -9.88 16.96
N VAL A 74 3.12 -10.83 16.98
CA VAL A 74 1.91 -10.75 16.13
C VAL A 74 1.17 -9.42 16.27
N PHE A 75 1.02 -8.89 17.49
CA PHE A 75 0.36 -7.62 17.69
C PHE A 75 1.23 -6.45 17.20
N ASP A 76 2.53 -6.46 17.45
CA ASP A 76 3.45 -5.43 16.96
C ASP A 76 3.45 -5.35 15.43
N PHE A 77 3.43 -6.51 14.76
CA PHE A 77 3.24 -6.61 13.31
C PHE A 77 1.94 -5.90 12.88
N CYS A 78 0.83 -6.14 13.59
CA CYS A 78 -0.45 -5.47 13.34
C CYS A 78 -0.40 -3.96 13.51
N ARG A 79 0.27 -3.49 14.55
CA ARG A 79 0.38 -2.06 14.87
C ARG A 79 1.14 -1.30 13.79
N ILE A 80 2.21 -1.87 13.26
CA ILE A 80 3.08 -1.21 12.27
C ILE A 80 2.34 -0.98 10.95
N TYR A 81 1.74 -2.03 10.37
CA TYR A 81 1.05 -1.84 9.08
C TYR A 81 -0.23 -1.02 9.23
N SER A 82 -0.94 -1.14 10.36
CA SER A 82 -2.15 -0.35 10.62
C SER A 82 -1.82 1.13 10.80
N GLY A 83 -0.73 1.44 11.52
CA GLY A 83 -0.28 2.81 11.72
C GLY A 83 0.16 3.46 10.43
N GLY A 84 0.85 2.72 9.55
CA GLY A 84 1.19 3.22 8.21
C GLY A 84 -0.04 3.58 7.36
N THR A 85 -1.11 2.78 7.43
CA THR A 85 -2.36 3.07 6.72
C THR A 85 -3.12 4.25 7.33
N LEU A 86 -3.13 4.39 8.66
CA LEU A 86 -3.73 5.53 9.36
C LEU A 86 -2.97 6.85 9.10
N ASP A 87 -1.63 6.83 9.15
CA ASP A 87 -0.79 7.99 8.82
C ASP A 87 -1.00 8.44 7.38
N ALA A 88 -1.08 7.48 6.46
CA ALA A 88 -1.34 7.73 5.05
C ALA A 88 -2.72 8.37 4.84
N ALA A 89 -3.78 7.83 5.45
CA ALA A 89 -5.13 8.40 5.38
C ALA A 89 -5.19 9.80 6.01
N HIS A 90 -4.51 10.02 7.13
CA HIS A 90 -4.42 11.32 7.78
C HIS A 90 -3.75 12.35 6.88
N ARG A 91 -2.63 12.01 6.24
CA ARG A 91 -1.94 12.92 5.31
C ARG A 91 -2.81 13.31 4.12
N LEU A 92 -3.56 12.37 3.55
CA LEU A 92 -4.52 12.64 2.47
C LEU A 92 -5.64 13.59 2.93
N ASN A 93 -6.23 13.33 4.10
CA ASN A 93 -7.30 14.15 4.69
C ASN A 93 -6.87 15.62 4.90
N HIS A 94 -5.61 15.85 5.27
CA HIS A 94 -5.07 17.18 5.55
C HIS A 94 -4.40 17.83 4.32
N GLY A 95 -4.50 17.21 3.14
CA GLY A 95 -3.91 17.74 1.90
C GLY A 95 -2.39 17.82 1.93
N LEU A 96 -1.73 16.98 2.74
CA LEU A 96 -0.27 16.94 2.87
C LEU A 96 0.38 16.14 1.74
N CYS A 97 -0.40 15.30 1.04
CA CYS A 97 0.00 14.62 -0.18
C CYS A 97 -1.23 14.30 -1.05
N ASP A 98 -1.00 14.05 -2.34
CA ASP A 98 -2.05 13.59 -3.27
C ASP A 98 -2.17 12.06 -3.28
N ILE A 99 -1.04 11.37 -3.05
CA ILE A 99 -0.92 9.91 -3.05
C ILE A 99 -0.14 9.50 -1.81
N ALA A 100 -0.61 8.45 -1.13
CA ALA A 100 0.10 7.84 -0.01
C ALA A 100 0.20 6.32 -0.22
N ILE A 101 1.37 5.73 0.05
CA ILE A 101 1.66 4.32 -0.23
C ILE A 101 2.02 3.61 1.06
N ASN A 102 1.33 2.51 1.37
CA ASN A 102 1.71 1.58 2.43
C ASN A 102 1.64 0.13 1.93
N TRP A 103 2.74 -0.34 1.33
CA TRP A 103 2.85 -1.72 0.84
C TRP A 103 2.75 -2.78 1.95
N ALA A 104 2.94 -2.41 3.23
CA ALA A 104 2.82 -3.35 4.34
C ALA A 104 1.37 -3.62 4.76
N GLY A 105 0.45 -2.70 4.42
CA GLY A 105 -0.98 -2.83 4.65
C GLY A 105 -1.70 -3.58 3.53
N GLY A 106 -3.02 -3.47 3.49
CA GLY A 106 -3.86 -4.15 2.50
C GLY A 106 -4.38 -5.52 2.96
N LEU A 107 -4.47 -5.75 4.28
CA LEU A 107 -4.88 -7.03 4.86
C LEU A 107 -6.41 -7.15 4.89
N HIS A 108 -6.99 -7.39 3.72
CA HIS A 108 -8.43 -7.25 3.46
C HIS A 108 -9.35 -8.34 4.06
N HIS A 109 -8.81 -9.47 4.50
CA HIS A 109 -9.62 -10.60 4.99
C HIS A 109 -9.99 -10.50 6.48
N ALA A 110 -9.27 -9.68 7.25
CA ALA A 110 -9.49 -9.56 8.68
C ALA A 110 -10.92 -9.07 8.97
N LYS A 111 -11.60 -9.75 9.89
CA LYS A 111 -12.98 -9.45 10.28
C LYS A 111 -13.02 -8.60 11.53
N LYS A 112 -14.21 -8.14 11.93
CA LYS A 112 -14.38 -7.33 13.14
C LYS A 112 -13.86 -8.01 14.41
N SER A 113 -13.99 -9.34 14.50
CA SER A 113 -13.69 -10.09 15.73
C SER A 113 -12.94 -11.38 15.48
N GLU A 114 -12.32 -11.60 14.33
CA GLU A 114 -11.55 -12.80 14.04
C GLU A 114 -10.52 -12.56 12.95
N GLY A 115 -9.44 -13.35 12.98
CA GLY A 115 -8.47 -13.43 11.90
C GLY A 115 -9.00 -14.28 10.75
N SER A 116 -8.55 -14.01 9.53
CA SER A 116 -8.90 -14.81 8.34
C SER A 116 -7.87 -14.59 7.25
N GLY A 117 -7.52 -15.62 6.47
CA GLY A 117 -6.65 -15.49 5.29
C GLY A 117 -5.36 -14.74 5.54
N PHE A 118 -4.61 -15.13 6.59
CA PHE A 118 -3.37 -14.47 7.05
C PHE A 118 -3.55 -13.03 7.61
N CYS A 119 -4.77 -12.51 7.68
CA CYS A 119 -5.08 -11.15 8.11
C CYS A 119 -5.63 -11.13 9.54
N TYR A 120 -5.03 -10.33 10.42
CA TYR A 120 -5.43 -10.20 11.83
C TYR A 120 -6.18 -8.90 12.10
N VAL A 121 -5.67 -7.76 11.62
CA VAL A 121 -6.29 -6.44 11.72
C VAL A 121 -6.53 -5.92 10.31
N ASN A 122 -7.71 -5.34 10.09
CA ASN A 122 -8.11 -4.80 8.79
C ASN A 122 -7.72 -3.32 8.74
N ASP A 123 -6.47 -3.05 8.36
CA ASP A 123 -5.93 -1.70 8.26
C ASP A 123 -6.68 -0.86 7.21
N ILE A 124 -7.20 -1.51 6.17
CA ILE A 124 -7.99 -0.87 5.11
C ILE A 124 -9.25 -0.25 5.69
N VAL A 125 -10.00 -0.99 6.51
CA VAL A 125 -11.22 -0.48 7.15
C VAL A 125 -10.89 0.69 8.06
N LEU A 126 -9.79 0.62 8.83
CA LEU A 126 -9.32 1.73 9.66
C LEU A 126 -8.98 2.97 8.83
N GLY A 127 -8.24 2.81 7.73
CA GLY A 127 -7.90 3.90 6.81
C GLY A 127 -9.14 4.52 6.15
N ILE A 128 -10.10 3.71 5.72
CA ILE A 128 -11.37 4.21 5.15
C ILE A 128 -12.18 4.97 6.20
N LEU A 129 -12.24 4.49 7.45
CA LEU A 129 -12.92 5.21 8.55
C LEU A 129 -12.28 6.58 8.80
N GLU A 130 -10.95 6.68 8.74
CA GLU A 130 -10.24 7.97 8.84
C GLU A 130 -10.57 8.87 7.64
N LEU A 131 -10.53 8.36 6.40
CA LEU A 131 -10.90 9.12 5.19
C LEU A 131 -12.34 9.63 5.24
N LEU A 132 -13.28 8.82 5.75
CA LEU A 132 -14.71 9.18 5.88
C LEU A 132 -14.96 10.36 6.82
N ARG A 133 -13.95 10.87 7.54
CA ARG A 133 -14.09 12.08 8.37
C ARG A 133 -14.10 13.35 7.53
N TYR A 134 -13.47 13.33 6.34
CA TYR A 134 -13.38 14.46 5.42
C TYR A 134 -14.05 14.18 4.07
N HIS A 135 -14.08 12.91 3.66
CA HIS A 135 -14.62 12.49 2.38
C HIS A 135 -16.05 11.95 2.53
N PRO A 136 -17.06 12.57 1.88
CA PRO A 136 -18.43 12.06 1.92
C PRO A 136 -18.54 10.64 1.37
N ARG A 137 -17.75 10.34 0.33
CA ARG A 137 -17.72 9.06 -0.39
C ARG A 137 -16.29 8.61 -0.63
N VAL A 138 -15.99 7.39 -0.20
CA VAL A 138 -14.69 6.73 -0.40
C VAL A 138 -14.89 5.52 -1.29
N LEU A 139 -14.13 5.41 -2.37
CA LEU A 139 -14.14 4.24 -3.25
C LEU A 139 -13.01 3.29 -2.84
N TYR A 140 -13.33 2.03 -2.59
CA TYR A 140 -12.37 0.96 -2.39
C TYR A 140 -12.30 0.09 -3.65
N ILE A 141 -11.10 -0.08 -4.20
CA ILE A 141 -10.83 -0.94 -5.36
C ILE A 141 -9.83 -2.01 -4.92
N ASP A 142 -10.13 -3.26 -5.26
CA ASP A 142 -9.35 -4.43 -4.87
C ASP A 142 -8.98 -5.26 -6.10
N ILE A 143 -7.67 -5.41 -6.35
CA ILE A 143 -7.09 -6.19 -7.45
C ILE A 143 -6.30 -7.42 -6.96
N ASP A 144 -6.46 -7.80 -5.69
CA ASP A 144 -6.06 -9.11 -5.18
C ASP A 144 -6.79 -10.24 -5.91
N VAL A 145 -6.19 -11.42 -6.00
CA VAL A 145 -6.87 -12.57 -6.61
C VAL A 145 -8.02 -13.08 -5.73
N HIS A 146 -7.99 -12.81 -4.43
CA HIS A 146 -9.04 -13.16 -3.48
C HIS A 146 -10.07 -12.03 -3.34
N HIS A 147 -11.31 -12.40 -3.03
CA HIS A 147 -12.34 -11.40 -2.75
C HIS A 147 -12.00 -10.63 -1.46
N GLY A 148 -12.08 -9.30 -1.53
CA GLY A 148 -11.88 -8.36 -0.41
C GLY A 148 -13.00 -8.36 0.63
N ASP A 149 -13.32 -9.54 1.14
CA ASP A 149 -14.52 -9.86 1.89
C ASP A 149 -14.61 -9.17 3.27
N GLY A 150 -13.50 -8.92 3.96
CA GLY A 150 -13.50 -8.19 5.23
C GLY A 150 -13.84 -6.71 5.08
N VAL A 151 -13.36 -6.07 4.01
CA VAL A 151 -13.68 -4.68 3.68
C VAL A 151 -15.13 -4.57 3.20
N GLU A 152 -15.57 -5.49 2.32
CA GLU A 152 -16.95 -5.55 1.87
C GLU A 152 -17.92 -5.73 3.04
N GLU A 153 -17.66 -6.69 3.94
CA GLU A 153 -18.53 -6.91 5.11
C GLU A 153 -18.62 -5.67 6.02
N ALA A 154 -17.49 -5.00 6.27
CA ALA A 154 -17.45 -3.82 7.12
C ALA A 154 -18.34 -2.67 6.62
N PHE A 155 -18.48 -2.54 5.30
CA PHE A 155 -19.24 -1.47 4.66
C PHE A 155 -20.51 -1.93 3.94
N TYR A 156 -20.92 -3.20 4.11
CA TYR A 156 -22.02 -3.84 3.38
C TYR A 156 -23.38 -3.13 3.48
N VAL A 157 -23.56 -2.29 4.51
CA VAL A 157 -24.84 -1.61 4.82
C VAL A 157 -24.80 -0.09 4.69
N THR A 158 -23.72 0.48 4.15
CA THR A 158 -23.56 1.93 3.95
C THR A 158 -23.41 2.28 2.47
N ASP A 159 -23.90 3.45 2.09
CA ASP A 159 -23.74 4.05 0.76
C ASP A 159 -22.56 5.05 0.70
N ARG A 160 -21.89 5.28 1.83
CA ARG A 160 -20.70 6.17 1.89
C ARG A 160 -19.41 5.53 1.39
N VAL A 161 -19.39 4.20 1.30
CA VAL A 161 -18.24 3.46 0.78
C VAL A 161 -18.76 2.54 -0.30
N MET A 162 -18.12 2.55 -1.46
CA MET A 162 -18.35 1.56 -2.50
C MET A 162 -17.15 0.63 -2.55
N THR A 163 -17.39 -0.68 -2.47
CA THR A 163 -16.35 -1.70 -2.63
C THR A 163 -16.42 -2.30 -4.03
N VAL A 164 -15.29 -2.36 -4.72
CA VAL A 164 -15.18 -2.95 -6.05
C VAL A 164 -14.05 -3.98 -6.04
N SER A 165 -14.36 -5.25 -6.25
CA SER A 165 -13.38 -6.34 -6.21
C SER A 165 -13.39 -7.17 -7.49
N PHE A 166 -12.20 -7.47 -8.01
CA PHE A 166 -11.96 -8.29 -9.21
C PHE A 166 -11.15 -9.53 -8.84
N HIS A 167 -11.84 -10.64 -8.58
CA HIS A 167 -11.23 -11.79 -7.90
C HIS A 167 -11.62 -13.10 -8.56
N LYS A 168 -10.86 -14.16 -8.29
CA LYS A 168 -11.25 -15.50 -8.67
C LYS A 168 -12.42 -15.98 -7.81
N TYR A 169 -13.44 -16.55 -8.46
CA TYR A 169 -14.63 -17.07 -7.79
C TYR A 169 -14.90 -18.56 -8.14
N GLY A 170 -15.72 -19.22 -7.32
CA GLY A 170 -16.01 -20.67 -7.39
C GLY A 170 -15.38 -21.44 -6.25
N ASP A 171 -14.70 -22.56 -6.55
CA ASP A 171 -13.93 -23.33 -5.56
C ASP A 171 -12.60 -22.61 -5.24
N PHE A 172 -12.70 -21.47 -4.55
CA PHE A 172 -11.57 -20.61 -4.21
C PHE A 172 -11.86 -19.80 -2.94
N PHE A 173 -10.84 -19.57 -2.12
CA PHE A 173 -10.98 -18.74 -0.91
C PHE A 173 -11.29 -17.28 -1.29
N PRO A 174 -12.13 -16.54 -0.55
CA PRO A 174 -12.85 -16.92 0.68
C PRO A 174 -14.23 -17.56 0.45
N GLY A 175 -14.65 -17.77 -0.80
CA GLY A 175 -15.96 -18.35 -1.14
C GLY A 175 -17.13 -17.35 -1.15
N THR A 176 -16.85 -16.06 -1.04
CA THR A 176 -17.81 -14.93 -1.19
C THR A 176 -17.45 -14.10 -2.42
N GLY A 177 -18.25 -13.08 -2.76
CA GLY A 177 -18.00 -12.21 -3.91
C GLY A 177 -18.74 -12.67 -5.17
N ASP A 178 -19.91 -13.29 -5.01
CA ASP A 178 -20.76 -13.61 -6.16
C ASP A 178 -21.24 -12.31 -6.82
N ILE A 179 -21.57 -12.36 -8.11
CA ILE A 179 -22.21 -11.23 -8.81
C ILE A 179 -23.55 -10.79 -8.16
N LYS A 180 -24.15 -11.65 -7.33
CA LYS A 180 -25.37 -11.38 -6.55
C LYS A 180 -25.11 -10.75 -5.18
N ASP A 181 -23.86 -10.68 -4.74
CA ASP A 181 -23.46 -10.02 -3.50
C ASP A 181 -23.40 -8.51 -3.77
N LEU A 182 -24.54 -7.84 -3.54
CA LEU A 182 -24.77 -6.45 -3.94
C LEU A 182 -24.80 -5.47 -2.76
N GLY A 183 -24.50 -5.91 -1.54
CA GLY A 183 -24.75 -5.12 -0.34
C GLY A 183 -26.19 -5.19 0.14
N ALA A 184 -26.46 -4.58 1.29
CA ALA A 184 -27.76 -4.62 1.95
C ALA A 184 -28.15 -3.26 2.52
N LYS A 185 -29.44 -3.09 2.84
CA LYS A 185 -29.99 -1.82 3.38
C LYS A 185 -29.58 -0.63 2.49
N ASN A 186 -28.95 0.40 3.05
CA ASN A 186 -28.50 1.56 2.31
C ASN A 186 -27.29 1.24 1.40
N GLY A 187 -26.49 0.23 1.72
CA GLY A 187 -25.35 -0.21 0.92
C GLY A 187 -25.73 -1.11 -0.27
N LYS A 188 -27.01 -1.34 -0.54
CA LYS A 188 -27.44 -2.10 -1.71
C LYS A 188 -27.02 -1.38 -3.00
N TYR A 189 -26.37 -2.11 -3.91
CA TYR A 189 -25.67 -1.68 -5.12
C TYR A 189 -24.34 -0.93 -4.89
N TYR A 190 -23.85 -0.85 -3.66
CA TYR A 190 -22.54 -0.27 -3.32
C TYR A 190 -21.45 -1.33 -3.06
N ALA A 191 -21.78 -2.61 -3.18
CA ALA A 191 -20.82 -3.70 -3.32
C ALA A 191 -20.84 -4.20 -4.77
N VAL A 192 -19.68 -4.14 -5.44
CA VAL A 192 -19.51 -4.43 -6.86
C VAL A 192 -18.48 -5.56 -7.00
N ASN A 193 -18.98 -6.76 -7.28
CA ASN A 193 -18.15 -7.95 -7.39
C ASN A 193 -18.04 -8.41 -8.84
N PHE A 194 -16.80 -8.56 -9.32
CA PHE A 194 -16.50 -9.11 -10.63
C PHE A 194 -15.87 -10.51 -10.47
N PRO A 195 -16.69 -11.58 -10.41
CA PRO A 195 -16.18 -12.94 -10.27
C PRO A 195 -15.47 -13.39 -11.56
N LEU A 196 -14.27 -13.93 -11.42
CA LEU A 196 -13.42 -14.36 -12.52
C LEU A 196 -13.03 -15.83 -12.42
N LEU A 197 -12.65 -16.39 -13.57
CA LEU A 197 -12.06 -17.72 -13.71
C LEU A 197 -10.52 -17.62 -13.85
N SER A 198 -9.86 -18.77 -13.81
CA SER A 198 -8.40 -18.86 -13.91
C SER A 198 -7.84 -18.37 -15.26
N GLY A 199 -6.56 -18.02 -15.25
CA GLY A 199 -5.81 -17.66 -16.46
C GLY A 199 -6.11 -16.28 -17.04
N MET A 200 -6.69 -15.37 -16.24
CA MET A 200 -6.94 -13.99 -16.65
C MET A 200 -5.66 -13.31 -17.17
N THR A 201 -5.72 -12.72 -18.36
CA THR A 201 -4.59 -12.07 -19.04
C THR A 201 -4.68 -10.55 -18.96
N ASP A 202 -3.56 -9.85 -19.19
CA ASP A 202 -3.49 -8.37 -19.21
C ASP A 202 -4.57 -7.73 -20.09
N GLU A 203 -4.73 -8.22 -21.33
CA GLU A 203 -5.69 -7.66 -22.29
C GLU A 203 -7.14 -7.82 -21.81
N SER A 204 -7.51 -9.03 -21.37
CA SER A 204 -8.86 -9.30 -20.87
C SER A 204 -9.14 -8.52 -19.58
N TYR A 205 -8.18 -8.46 -18.66
CA TYR A 205 -8.32 -7.73 -17.39
C TYR A 205 -8.50 -6.23 -17.64
N LYS A 206 -7.68 -5.64 -18.52
CA LYS A 206 -7.81 -4.23 -18.93
C LYS A 206 -9.18 -3.93 -19.55
N ASN A 207 -9.68 -4.83 -20.39
CA ASN A 207 -10.96 -4.67 -21.09
C ASN A 207 -12.18 -4.73 -20.15
N ILE A 208 -12.05 -5.30 -18.94
CA ILE A 208 -13.10 -5.26 -17.92
C ILE A 208 -12.88 -4.16 -16.87
N PHE A 209 -11.63 -3.98 -16.42
CA PHE A 209 -11.30 -3.10 -15.31
C PHE A 209 -11.61 -1.65 -15.66
N LYS A 210 -11.09 -1.16 -16.80
CA LYS A 210 -11.26 0.25 -17.17
C LYS A 210 -12.73 0.62 -17.38
N PRO A 211 -13.56 -0.14 -18.13
CA PRO A 211 -14.97 0.21 -18.29
C PRO A 211 -15.77 0.15 -16.99
N VAL A 212 -15.52 -0.83 -16.12
CA VAL A 212 -16.21 -0.94 -14.83
C VAL A 212 -15.83 0.22 -13.92
N ILE A 213 -14.54 0.50 -13.73
CA ILE A 213 -14.08 1.60 -12.88
C ILE A 213 -14.52 2.95 -13.44
N ALA A 214 -14.50 3.15 -14.76
CA ALA A 214 -15.04 4.37 -15.38
C ALA A 214 -16.51 4.58 -15.03
N LYS A 215 -17.33 3.53 -15.09
CA LYS A 215 -18.76 3.63 -14.75
C LYS A 215 -18.97 3.86 -13.25
N VAL A 216 -18.15 3.24 -12.41
CA VAL A 216 -18.15 3.48 -10.96
C VAL A 216 -17.82 4.94 -10.66
N MET A 217 -16.76 5.49 -11.25
CA MET A 217 -16.37 6.89 -11.05
C MET A 217 -17.47 7.86 -11.50
N GLU A 218 -18.11 7.60 -12.65
CA GLU A 218 -19.23 8.40 -13.18
C GLU A 218 -20.44 8.40 -12.21
N THR A 219 -20.75 7.24 -11.63
CA THR A 219 -22.00 7.02 -10.90
C THR A 219 -21.87 7.33 -9.41
N PHE A 220 -20.79 6.83 -8.78
CA PHE A 220 -20.54 6.97 -7.35
C PHE A 220 -19.89 8.31 -6.99
N GLN A 221 -19.11 8.90 -7.92
CA GLN A 221 -18.41 10.18 -7.73
C GLN A 221 -17.67 10.26 -6.39
N PRO A 222 -16.69 9.36 -6.12
CA PRO A 222 -15.94 9.40 -4.88
C PRO A 222 -15.10 10.67 -4.77
N SER A 223 -14.72 11.03 -3.54
CA SER A 223 -13.79 12.14 -3.27
C SER A 223 -12.41 11.68 -2.76
N ALA A 224 -12.26 10.38 -2.50
CA ALA A 224 -10.99 9.71 -2.19
C ALA A 224 -11.09 8.24 -2.63
N VAL A 225 -9.94 7.64 -2.94
CA VAL A 225 -9.83 6.25 -3.40
C VAL A 225 -8.82 5.50 -2.53
N VAL A 226 -9.18 4.28 -2.16
CA VAL A 226 -8.26 3.28 -1.59
C VAL A 226 -8.10 2.16 -2.60
N LEU A 227 -6.87 1.91 -3.05
CA LEU A 227 -6.53 0.86 -4.00
C LEU A 227 -5.65 -0.18 -3.30
N GLN A 228 -6.20 -1.38 -3.10
CA GLN A 228 -5.45 -2.53 -2.63
C GLN A 228 -4.79 -3.20 -3.84
N CYS A 229 -3.46 -3.34 -3.82
CA CYS A 229 -2.65 -3.86 -4.92
C CYS A 229 -2.11 -5.25 -4.59
N GLY A 230 -2.99 -6.19 -4.22
CA GLY A 230 -2.66 -7.59 -4.04
C GLY A 230 -1.92 -8.15 -5.25
N ALA A 231 -0.73 -8.70 -5.01
CA ALA A 231 0.20 -9.14 -6.04
C ALA A 231 0.14 -10.65 -6.31
N ASP A 232 -0.80 -11.36 -5.68
CA ASP A 232 -1.11 -12.77 -5.97
C ASP A 232 -2.00 -12.94 -7.20
N SER A 233 -2.56 -11.87 -7.76
CA SER A 233 -3.17 -11.86 -9.09
C SER A 233 -2.14 -11.94 -10.24
N LEU A 234 -0.85 -11.87 -9.93
CA LEU A 234 0.22 -11.96 -10.91
C LEU A 234 0.43 -13.39 -11.44
N THR A 235 0.94 -13.46 -12.66
CA THR A 235 1.43 -14.69 -13.27
C THR A 235 2.57 -15.32 -12.45
N GLY A 236 2.50 -16.64 -12.30
CA GLY A 236 3.48 -17.42 -11.53
C GLY A 236 3.45 -17.19 -10.02
N ASP A 237 2.35 -16.68 -9.47
CA ASP A 237 2.11 -16.70 -8.03
C ASP A 237 1.98 -18.15 -7.50
N ARG A 238 2.23 -18.37 -6.21
CA ARG A 238 2.16 -19.71 -5.60
C ARG A 238 0.74 -20.15 -5.26
N LEU A 239 -0.15 -19.21 -4.96
CA LEU A 239 -1.54 -19.48 -4.55
C LEU A 239 -2.53 -18.97 -5.60
N GLY A 240 -2.24 -17.82 -6.21
CA GLY A 240 -3.03 -17.27 -7.29
C GLY A 240 -2.93 -18.08 -8.58
N CYS A 241 -3.91 -17.92 -9.45
CA CYS A 241 -3.99 -18.64 -10.72
C CYS A 241 -4.46 -17.75 -11.88
N PHE A 242 -4.10 -16.48 -11.81
CA PHE A 242 -4.21 -15.54 -12.92
C PHE A 242 -2.90 -15.51 -13.71
N ASN A 243 -2.95 -14.84 -14.87
CA ASN A 243 -1.83 -14.69 -15.79
C ASN A 243 -1.54 -13.21 -16.08
N VAL A 244 -1.78 -12.34 -15.08
CA VAL A 244 -1.56 -10.90 -15.20
C VAL A 244 -0.07 -10.59 -14.98
N THR A 245 0.53 -9.81 -15.85
CA THR A 245 1.93 -9.39 -15.70
C THR A 245 2.04 -8.15 -14.81
N THR A 246 3.27 -7.80 -14.42
CA THR A 246 3.54 -6.52 -13.74
C THR A 246 3.01 -5.31 -14.50
N LYS A 247 2.95 -5.37 -15.84
CA LYS A 247 2.47 -4.26 -16.66
C LYS A 247 0.94 -4.18 -16.66
N GLY A 248 0.26 -5.31 -16.78
CA GLY A 248 -1.20 -5.37 -16.70
C GLY A 248 -1.72 -4.95 -15.32
N HIS A 249 -1.03 -5.38 -14.27
CA HIS A 249 -1.33 -4.98 -12.89
C HIS A 249 -1.09 -3.48 -12.67
N GLY A 250 0.08 -2.95 -13.06
CA GLY A 250 0.38 -1.51 -12.99
C GLY A 250 -0.49 -0.61 -13.87
N GLU A 251 -1.08 -1.11 -14.96
CA GLU A 251 -2.08 -0.38 -15.77
C GLU A 251 -3.35 -0.07 -14.96
N CYS A 252 -3.71 -0.92 -13.99
CA CYS A 252 -4.83 -0.66 -13.10
C CYS A 252 -4.53 0.53 -12.19
N VAL A 253 -3.32 0.56 -11.62
CA VAL A 253 -2.82 1.69 -10.81
C VAL A 253 -2.79 2.98 -11.62
N ASP A 254 -2.20 2.96 -12.82
CA ASP A 254 -2.14 4.14 -13.70
C ASP A 254 -3.53 4.68 -14.05
N PHE A 255 -4.47 3.78 -14.34
CA PHE A 255 -5.84 4.18 -14.66
C PHE A 255 -6.54 4.84 -13.47
N VAL A 256 -6.39 4.28 -12.26
CA VAL A 256 -6.98 4.88 -11.03
C VAL A 256 -6.31 6.22 -10.71
N LYS A 257 -4.98 6.30 -10.80
CA LYS A 257 -4.20 7.54 -10.62
C LYS A 257 -4.68 8.66 -11.56
N SER A 258 -5.06 8.33 -12.79
CA SER A 258 -5.48 9.32 -13.79
C SER A 258 -6.69 10.19 -13.41
N TYR A 259 -7.48 9.77 -12.42
CA TYR A 259 -8.61 10.55 -11.91
C TYR A 259 -8.20 11.71 -10.99
N GLY A 260 -6.95 11.76 -10.51
CA GLY A 260 -6.42 12.87 -9.72
C GLY A 260 -7.14 13.09 -8.38
N LEU A 261 -7.73 12.04 -7.80
CA LEU A 261 -8.32 12.06 -6.46
C LEU A 261 -7.27 11.65 -5.42
N PRO A 262 -7.42 12.07 -4.14
CA PRO A 262 -6.63 11.55 -3.03
C PRO A 262 -6.62 10.02 -3.06
N LEU A 263 -5.42 9.44 -3.20
CA LEU A 263 -5.24 8.02 -3.47
C LEU A 263 -4.36 7.36 -2.40
N LEU A 264 -4.96 6.47 -1.63
CA LEU A 264 -4.26 5.56 -0.73
C LEU A 264 -3.98 4.25 -1.45
N VAL A 265 -2.72 3.88 -1.61
CA VAL A 265 -2.30 2.63 -2.24
C VAL A 265 -1.73 1.68 -1.20
N LEU A 266 -2.27 0.47 -1.15
CA LEU A 266 -1.92 -0.55 -0.17
C LEU A 266 -1.34 -1.79 -0.86
N GLY A 267 -0.66 -2.64 -0.08
CA GLY A 267 -0.21 -3.95 -0.53
C GLY A 267 -1.36 -4.96 -0.61
N GLY A 268 -1.11 -6.18 -0.13
CA GLY A 268 -2.07 -7.28 -0.19
C GLY A 268 -1.38 -8.65 -0.22
N GLY A 269 -2.07 -9.64 -0.77
CA GLY A 269 -1.52 -10.97 -1.03
C GLY A 269 -0.34 -10.95 -2.01
N GLY A 270 0.34 -12.09 -2.12
CA GLY A 270 1.51 -12.24 -3.00
C GLY A 270 2.55 -13.21 -2.44
N TYR A 271 2.66 -14.38 -3.05
CA TYR A 271 3.33 -15.53 -2.45
C TYR A 271 4.56 -15.99 -3.24
N THR A 272 4.71 -15.51 -4.47
CA THR A 272 6.02 -15.47 -5.17
C THR A 272 6.73 -14.15 -4.85
N ILE A 273 7.42 -14.08 -3.69
CA ILE A 273 7.97 -12.84 -3.11
C ILE A 273 8.84 -11.97 -4.04
N ARG A 274 9.55 -12.57 -5.00
CA ARG A 274 10.35 -11.84 -6.01
C ARG A 274 9.47 -11.10 -7.02
N ASN A 275 8.29 -11.64 -7.32
CA ASN A 275 7.30 -11.04 -8.22
C ASN A 275 6.55 -9.91 -7.50
N VAL A 276 6.23 -10.10 -6.23
CA VAL A 276 5.70 -9.05 -5.35
C VAL A 276 6.62 -7.83 -5.32
N ALA A 277 7.92 -8.06 -5.12
CA ALA A 277 8.90 -6.98 -5.11
C ALA A 277 8.95 -6.23 -6.45
N ARG A 278 8.90 -6.96 -7.58
CA ARG A 278 8.86 -6.37 -8.92
C ARG A 278 7.61 -5.52 -9.14
N ALA A 279 6.44 -6.04 -8.79
CA ALA A 279 5.17 -5.35 -9.01
C ALA A 279 5.08 -4.06 -8.20
N TRP A 280 5.25 -4.12 -6.88
CA TRP A 280 5.14 -2.94 -6.03
C TRP A 280 6.24 -1.91 -6.31
N ALA A 281 7.44 -2.31 -6.74
CA ALA A 281 8.47 -1.37 -7.18
C ALA A 281 8.10 -0.68 -8.49
N TYR A 282 7.54 -1.41 -9.45
CA TYR A 282 7.04 -0.86 -10.71
C TYR A 282 5.84 0.06 -10.48
N GLU A 283 4.87 -0.34 -9.66
CA GLU A 283 3.72 0.48 -9.31
C GLU A 283 4.12 1.75 -8.55
N THR A 284 5.16 1.69 -7.70
CA THR A 284 5.75 2.90 -7.11
C THR A 284 6.25 3.86 -8.20
N ALA A 285 6.92 3.35 -9.24
CA ALA A 285 7.35 4.17 -10.38
C ALA A 285 6.15 4.75 -11.15
N VAL A 286 5.09 3.96 -11.39
CA VAL A 286 3.84 4.42 -12.02
C VAL A 286 3.22 5.56 -11.20
N LEU A 287 3.13 5.42 -9.89
CA LEU A 287 2.58 6.45 -8.99
C LEU A 287 3.40 7.73 -9.02
N LEU A 288 4.73 7.63 -9.11
CA LEU A 288 5.64 8.76 -9.28
C LEU A 288 5.61 9.36 -10.69
N GLY A 289 5.06 8.66 -11.69
CA GLY A 289 5.11 9.08 -13.10
C GLY A 289 6.50 8.89 -13.72
N GLU A 290 7.24 7.89 -13.25
CA GLU A 290 8.63 7.64 -13.58
C GLU A 290 8.78 6.39 -14.44
N GLU A 291 9.65 6.47 -15.45
CA GLU A 291 10.04 5.31 -16.23
C GLU A 291 11.27 4.65 -15.59
N VAL A 292 11.17 3.33 -15.36
CA VAL A 292 12.26 2.54 -14.78
C VAL A 292 12.77 1.50 -15.77
N SER A 293 14.07 1.18 -15.67
CA SER A 293 14.69 0.17 -16.53
C SER A 293 14.10 -1.22 -16.25
N ASN A 294 13.88 -2.00 -17.32
CA ASN A 294 13.53 -3.40 -17.16
C ASN A 294 14.71 -4.24 -16.61
N ASN A 295 15.94 -3.72 -16.63
CA ASN A 295 17.05 -4.36 -15.92
C ASN A 295 16.96 -3.98 -14.44
N ILE A 296 16.91 -4.98 -13.56
CA ILE A 296 16.94 -4.74 -12.13
C ILE A 296 18.33 -4.20 -11.74
N PRO A 297 18.42 -3.08 -11.01
CA PRO A 297 19.69 -2.58 -10.51
C PRO A 297 20.26 -3.54 -9.45
N TYR A 298 21.58 -3.55 -9.32
CA TYR A 298 22.23 -4.33 -8.27
C TYR A 298 21.70 -3.92 -6.89
N ASN A 299 21.49 -4.90 -6.02
CA ASN A 299 21.01 -4.71 -4.66
C ASN A 299 21.34 -5.96 -3.81
N ASP A 300 21.22 -5.86 -2.50
CA ASP A 300 21.55 -6.95 -1.55
C ASP A 300 20.79 -8.27 -1.81
N TYR A 301 19.65 -8.20 -2.50
CA TYR A 301 18.81 -9.34 -2.85
C TYR A 301 18.86 -9.68 -4.35
N PHE A 302 19.84 -9.18 -5.09
CA PHE A 302 19.89 -9.27 -6.56
C PHE A 302 19.75 -10.71 -7.09
N GLU A 303 20.33 -11.68 -6.40
CA GLU A 303 20.29 -13.10 -6.79
C GLU A 303 18.88 -13.71 -6.77
N TYR A 304 17.94 -13.14 -6.01
CA TYR A 304 16.53 -13.59 -5.98
C TYR A 304 15.83 -13.41 -7.33
N TYR A 305 16.37 -12.55 -8.20
CA TYR A 305 15.80 -12.23 -9.50
C TYR A 305 16.41 -13.02 -10.66
N ALA A 306 17.30 -13.98 -10.37
CA ALA A 306 17.81 -14.93 -11.35
C ALA A 306 16.67 -15.77 -11.98
N PRO A 307 16.85 -16.27 -13.22
CA PRO A 307 18.01 -16.07 -14.09
C PRO A 307 17.91 -14.82 -14.97
N SER A 308 16.74 -14.17 -15.04
CA SER A 308 16.49 -13.09 -16.01
C SER A 308 17.02 -11.73 -15.54
N PHE A 309 17.01 -11.47 -14.22
CA PHE A 309 17.31 -10.17 -13.62
C PHE A 309 16.47 -9.03 -14.21
N LYS A 310 15.25 -9.36 -14.67
CA LYS A 310 14.29 -8.40 -15.23
C LYS A 310 13.20 -8.02 -14.24
N LEU A 311 12.73 -6.78 -14.38
CA LEU A 311 11.63 -6.24 -13.59
C LEU A 311 10.30 -6.82 -14.05
N HIS A 312 10.04 -6.82 -15.35
CA HIS A 312 8.77 -7.26 -15.89
C HIS A 312 8.67 -8.78 -15.99
N LEU A 313 7.47 -9.29 -15.71
CA LEU A 313 7.11 -10.69 -15.87
C LEU A 313 6.58 -10.93 -17.29
N ASP A 314 6.95 -12.06 -17.85
CA ASP A 314 6.36 -12.58 -19.08
C ASP A 314 5.14 -13.44 -18.71
N PRO A 315 4.04 -13.40 -19.50
CA PRO A 315 2.88 -14.25 -19.26
C PRO A 315 3.23 -15.72 -19.50
N ASP A 316 2.56 -16.62 -18.76
CA ASP A 316 2.68 -18.06 -18.94
C ASP A 316 1.87 -18.50 -20.17
N PRO A 317 2.49 -18.97 -21.26
CA PRO A 317 1.77 -19.38 -22.46
C PRO A 317 0.99 -20.69 -22.28
N GLU A 318 1.27 -21.48 -21.24
CA GLU A 318 0.59 -22.75 -20.97
C GLU A 318 -0.69 -22.55 -20.14
N LEU A 319 -0.83 -21.41 -19.47
CA LEU A 319 -2.00 -21.08 -18.66
C LEU A 319 -3.13 -20.51 -19.54
N GLU A 320 -4.09 -21.37 -19.89
CA GLU A 320 -5.27 -21.01 -20.68
C GLU A 320 -6.18 -20.02 -19.94
N ASN A 321 -6.63 -18.97 -20.64
CA ASN A 321 -7.60 -18.03 -20.10
C ASN A 321 -9.02 -18.61 -20.19
N ALA A 322 -9.56 -19.05 -19.05
CA ALA A 322 -10.91 -19.60 -18.96
C ALA A 322 -12.01 -18.53 -19.05
N ASN A 323 -11.66 -17.24 -19.02
CA ASN A 323 -12.60 -16.12 -19.11
C ASN A 323 -12.91 -15.81 -20.57
N SER A 324 -13.87 -16.54 -21.15
CA SER A 324 -14.36 -16.25 -22.50
C SER A 324 -15.03 -14.88 -22.57
N LYS A 325 -15.09 -14.27 -23.76
CA LYS A 325 -15.81 -12.99 -23.97
C LYS A 325 -17.28 -13.12 -23.59
N ASP A 326 -17.93 -14.19 -24.02
CA ASP A 326 -19.33 -14.49 -23.67
C ASP A 326 -19.53 -14.54 -22.15
N TYR A 327 -18.62 -15.21 -21.42
CA TYR A 327 -18.67 -15.24 -19.95
C TYR A 327 -18.54 -13.85 -19.33
N MET A 328 -17.58 -13.05 -19.78
CA MET A 328 -17.37 -11.69 -19.25
C MET A 328 -18.52 -10.73 -19.60
N GLU A 329 -19.16 -10.89 -20.76
CA GLU A 329 -20.33 -10.12 -21.17
C GLU A 329 -21.60 -10.52 -20.41
N ASP A 330 -21.73 -11.80 -20.04
CA ASP A 330 -22.83 -12.31 -19.22
C ASP A 330 -22.79 -11.79 -17.77
N ILE A 331 -21.63 -11.31 -17.30
CA ILE A 331 -21.49 -10.63 -16.02
C ILE A 331 -22.18 -9.26 -16.12
N LYS A 332 -23.45 -9.21 -15.71
CA LYS A 332 -24.36 -8.06 -15.76
C LYS A 332 -24.00 -6.90 -14.79
N ILE A 333 -22.71 -6.64 -14.58
CA ILE A 333 -22.20 -5.60 -13.66
C ILE A 333 -22.77 -4.21 -14.01
N PHE A 334 -22.91 -3.91 -15.31
CA PHE A 334 -23.44 -2.64 -15.79
C PHE A 334 -24.95 -2.49 -15.59
N GLU A 335 -25.70 -3.57 -15.38
CA GLU A 335 -27.11 -3.50 -14.99
C GLU A 335 -27.22 -3.10 -13.52
N ASN A 336 -26.36 -3.67 -12.66
CA ASN A 336 -26.30 -3.32 -11.24
C ASN A 336 -25.88 -1.86 -11.03
N LEU A 337 -24.85 -1.40 -11.74
CA LEU A 337 -24.40 0.00 -11.67
C LEU A 337 -25.46 1.00 -12.19
N ARG A 338 -26.33 0.57 -13.12
CA ARG A 338 -27.47 1.39 -13.59
C ARG A 338 -28.62 1.47 -12.58
N ALA A 339 -28.68 0.55 -11.61
CA ALA A 339 -29.69 0.58 -10.56
C ALA A 339 -29.39 1.62 -9.47
N LEU A 340 -28.20 2.23 -9.48
CA LEU A 340 -27.87 3.37 -8.63
C LEU A 340 -28.56 4.63 -9.18
N ASP A 341 -29.39 5.28 -8.36
CA ASP A 341 -30.02 6.58 -8.66
C ASP A 341 -29.02 7.76 -8.50
N GLY A 342 -27.80 7.58 -9.00
CA GLY A 342 -26.69 8.55 -8.89
C GLY A 342 -25.96 8.50 -7.54
N ALA A 343 -25.10 9.51 -7.30
CA ALA A 343 -24.30 9.58 -6.08
C ALA A 343 -25.18 9.90 -4.86
N PRO A 344 -25.06 9.15 -3.76
CA PRO A 344 -25.88 9.34 -2.57
C PRO A 344 -25.61 10.70 -1.92
N SER A 345 -26.68 11.33 -1.45
CA SER A 345 -26.59 12.57 -0.67
C SER A 345 -26.16 12.25 0.76
N VAL A 346 -25.03 12.81 1.20
CA VAL A 346 -24.54 12.60 2.57
C VAL A 346 -25.04 13.74 3.45
N GLN A 347 -25.72 13.41 4.56
CA GLN A 347 -26.09 14.41 5.56
C GLN A 347 -24.82 14.97 6.22
N MET A 348 -24.74 16.30 6.35
CA MET A 348 -23.64 16.93 7.08
C MET A 348 -23.67 16.48 8.55
N ALA A 349 -22.61 15.83 8.99
CA ALA A 349 -22.39 15.45 10.38
C ALA A 349 -21.08 16.08 10.86
N GLN A 350 -21.00 16.43 12.16
CA GLN A 350 -19.70 16.77 12.76
C GLN A 350 -18.83 15.52 12.71
N ALA A 351 -17.62 15.65 12.14
CA ALA A 351 -16.64 14.59 12.17
C ALA A 351 -16.32 14.24 13.64
N PRO A 352 -16.26 12.95 14.02
CA PRO A 352 -15.76 12.57 15.34
C PRO A 352 -14.33 13.13 15.53
N PRO A 353 -13.88 13.41 16.76
CA PRO A 353 -12.51 13.88 17.04
C PRO A 353 -11.46 12.86 16.57
N SER A 354 -10.23 13.35 16.34
CA SER A 354 -9.17 12.52 15.75
C SER A 354 -8.77 11.39 16.68
N ILE A 355 -8.76 10.16 16.16
CA ILE A 355 -8.32 8.98 16.92
C ILE A 355 -6.80 8.91 16.94
N LEU A 356 -6.11 9.59 16.02
CA LEU A 356 -4.70 9.95 16.15
C LEU A 356 -4.55 10.88 17.35
N THR A 357 -4.54 10.29 18.55
CA THR A 357 -4.04 10.93 19.76
C THR A 357 -2.53 11.02 19.57
N ARG A 358 -2.06 12.00 18.80
CA ARG A 358 -0.73 12.53 19.07
C ARG A 358 -0.80 13.08 20.48
N GLU A 359 0.08 12.64 21.38
CA GLU A 359 0.27 13.29 22.69
C GLU A 359 0.78 14.74 22.56
N GLU A 360 0.81 15.29 21.35
CA GLU A 360 1.22 16.64 21.02
C GLU A 360 0.17 17.24 20.08
N ASP A 361 -0.86 17.82 20.69
CA ASP A 361 -1.66 18.88 20.08
C ASP A 361 -0.70 20.07 19.91
N GLU A 362 0.11 20.07 18.83
CA GLU A 362 1.11 21.12 18.53
C GLU A 362 0.47 22.52 18.42
N ASP A 363 -0.84 22.57 18.16
CA ASP A 363 -1.65 23.79 18.11
C ASP A 363 -2.04 24.34 19.51
N ALA A 364 -1.75 23.60 20.59
CA ALA A 364 -1.94 24.02 21.98
C ALA A 364 -0.65 24.54 22.64
N VAL A 365 0.48 24.56 21.92
CA VAL A 365 1.76 25.02 22.43
C VAL A 365 1.89 26.54 22.22
N ASP A 366 2.30 27.25 23.27
CA ASP A 366 2.52 28.70 23.25
C ASP A 366 3.45 29.07 22.06
N PRO A 367 3.05 30.02 21.17
CA PRO A 367 3.83 30.41 19.99
C PRO A 367 5.24 30.93 20.30
N ASP A 368 5.55 31.25 21.57
CA ASP A 368 6.89 31.64 22.02
C ASP A 368 7.77 30.44 22.47
N THR A 369 7.26 29.21 22.40
CA THR A 369 8.01 28.00 22.74
C THR A 369 8.52 27.29 21.49
N ARG A 370 9.84 27.27 21.32
CA ARG A 370 10.49 26.57 20.20
C ARG A 370 10.56 25.08 20.50
N ALA A 371 9.67 24.29 19.92
CA ALA A 371 9.74 22.82 19.96
C ALA A 371 10.98 22.33 19.17
N PRO A 372 11.63 21.22 19.59
CA PRO A 372 12.67 20.58 18.80
C PRO A 372 12.02 19.97 17.54
N GLU A 373 12.59 20.24 16.36
CA GLU A 373 12.17 19.58 15.12
C GLU A 373 12.37 18.06 15.25
N HIS A 374 11.27 17.32 15.38
CA HIS A 374 11.27 15.87 15.18
C HIS A 374 11.17 15.59 13.68
N ASP A 375 12.32 15.55 12.99
CA ASP A 375 12.39 15.14 11.60
C ASP A 375 12.22 13.61 11.50
N ASN A 376 10.99 13.15 11.32
CA ASN A 376 10.67 11.73 11.12
C ASN A 376 10.96 11.25 9.67
N ARG A 377 11.72 12.01 8.88
CA ARG A 377 12.17 11.61 7.54
C ARG A 377 13.34 10.65 7.65
N ARG A 378 13.28 9.56 6.90
CA ARG A 378 14.33 8.53 6.93
C ARG A 378 15.39 8.77 5.85
N GLN A 379 16.66 8.76 6.24
CA GLN A 379 17.79 8.58 5.32
C GLN A 379 18.06 7.06 5.12
N PRO A 380 18.18 6.55 3.89
CA PRO A 380 18.39 5.12 3.65
C PRO A 380 19.79 4.63 4.03
N GLU A 381 19.90 3.46 4.67
CA GLU A 381 21.19 2.86 5.07
C GLU A 381 22.03 2.33 3.89
N ALA A 382 21.42 2.19 2.69
CA ALA A 382 22.07 1.62 1.51
C ALA A 382 22.87 2.63 0.66
N GLU A 383 22.98 3.90 1.10
CA GLU A 383 23.82 4.89 0.43
C GLU A 383 25.31 4.61 0.70
N PHE A 384 26.00 4.00 -0.26
CA PHE A 384 27.47 4.00 -0.31
C PHE A 384 27.93 5.35 -0.86
N TYR A 385 28.45 6.23 0.00
CA TYR A 385 29.04 7.50 -0.41
C TYR A 385 30.22 7.28 -1.36
N THR A 386 30.14 7.83 -2.58
CA THR A 386 31.31 8.21 -3.37
C THR A 386 31.53 9.72 -3.17
N ASN A 387 32.15 10.10 -2.05
CA ASN A 387 32.67 11.46 -1.90
C ASN A 387 34.17 11.44 -2.21
N GLU A 388 34.54 11.86 -3.43
CA GLU A 388 35.84 12.48 -3.69
C GLU A 388 35.71 13.98 -3.40
N ASN A 389 36.67 14.50 -2.64
CA ASN A 389 36.81 15.90 -2.23
C ASN A 389 37.01 16.85 -3.41
N ASP A 390 36.53 18.09 -3.29
CA ASP A 390 37.32 19.35 -3.39
C ASP A 390 36.39 20.56 -3.16
N GLN A 391 36.46 21.22 -2.00
CA GLN A 391 37.27 22.41 -1.63
C GLN A 391 36.74 23.75 -2.18
N ASP A 392 36.35 24.66 -1.26
CA ASP A 392 36.91 26.02 -1.23
C ASP A 392 36.68 26.75 0.12
N GLN A 393 37.81 26.96 0.82
CA GLN A 393 38.27 28.16 1.54
C GLN A 393 37.52 28.72 2.78
N CYS A 394 38.15 28.54 3.94
CA CYS A 394 38.06 29.44 5.10
C CYS A 394 39.36 30.24 5.25
N GLU A 395 39.23 31.57 5.34
CA GLU A 395 40.30 32.52 5.67
C GLU A 395 40.85 32.30 7.09
N PRO A 396 42.15 32.54 7.36
CA PRO A 396 42.70 32.48 8.71
C PRO A 396 42.67 33.84 9.41
N SER A 397 42.20 33.80 10.66
CA SER A 397 42.18 34.92 11.61
C SER A 397 43.58 35.39 12.01
N ASN A 398 43.75 36.72 12.01
CA ASN A 398 44.87 37.48 12.55
C ASN A 398 45.20 37.13 14.01
N THR A 399 46.49 36.84 14.28
CA THR A 399 47.15 37.26 15.52
C THR A 399 48.64 37.50 15.25
N GLU A 400 49.10 38.71 15.62
CA GLU A 400 50.47 39.20 15.53
C GLU A 400 51.47 38.39 16.38
N LYS A 401 52.69 38.17 15.87
CA LYS A 401 53.94 38.74 16.45
C LYS A 401 55.21 38.27 15.73
N ASP A 402 56.02 39.29 15.44
CA ASP A 402 57.50 39.36 15.45
C ASP A 402 58.37 38.50 14.50
N SER A 403 58.97 39.27 13.57
CA SER A 403 60.42 39.41 13.35
C SER A 403 61.09 38.67 12.20
N ASN A 404 61.75 39.50 11.37
CA ASN A 404 62.92 39.26 10.52
C ASN A 404 62.75 38.32 9.30
N GLN A 405 63.35 38.53 8.13
CA GLN A 405 64.18 39.58 7.51
C GLN A 405 64.63 38.96 6.19
N MET A 406 64.43 39.63 5.03
CA MET A 406 65.20 39.52 3.77
C MET A 406 65.26 38.12 3.11
N ASP A 407 65.46 37.88 1.82
CA ASP A 407 65.75 38.61 0.58
C ASP A 407 65.37 37.59 -0.52
N ALA A 408 64.65 37.99 -1.57
CA ALA A 408 65.17 38.25 -2.91
C ALA A 408 65.50 37.02 -3.78
N ASP A 409 65.19 37.23 -5.07
CA ASP A 409 65.69 36.54 -6.27
C ASP A 409 65.14 35.14 -6.60
N ARG A 410 64.91 34.78 -7.86
CA ARG A 410 64.72 35.45 -9.17
C ARG A 410 64.53 34.30 -10.17
N THR A 411 63.89 34.59 -11.31
CA THR A 411 64.12 33.96 -12.64
C THR A 411 63.83 32.46 -12.78
N SER A 412 62.74 32.05 -13.45
CA SER A 412 62.46 32.08 -14.90
C SER A 412 62.90 30.81 -15.64
N ALA A 413 61.99 30.38 -16.50
CA ALA A 413 62.26 29.85 -17.84
C ALA A 413 62.44 28.33 -18.02
N THR A 414 61.34 27.73 -18.47
CA THR A 414 61.18 27.06 -19.78
C THR A 414 61.66 25.61 -19.94
N SER A 415 60.64 24.80 -20.32
CA SER A 415 60.58 23.83 -21.42
C SER A 415 61.34 22.52 -21.37
N MET A 416 60.56 21.47 -21.66
CA MET A 416 60.84 20.38 -22.63
C MET A 416 61.97 19.40 -22.25
N GLU A 417 61.92 18.10 -22.48
CA GLU A 417 60.96 17.12 -22.99
C GLU A 417 61.76 15.79 -22.98
N VAL A 418 61.07 14.64 -22.92
CA VAL A 418 61.54 13.29 -23.30
C VAL A 418 62.62 12.61 -22.42
N ASP A 419 62.22 11.62 -21.62
CA ASP A 419 62.14 10.19 -21.99
C ASP A 419 61.19 9.44 -21.04
#